data_AF-A0A3A8RZC4-F1
#
_entry.id   AF-A0A3A8RZC4-F1
#
_cell.length_a   1.000
_cell.length_b   1.000
_cell.length_c   1.000
_cell.angle_alpha   90.00
_cell.angle_beta   90.00
_cell.angle_gamma   90.00
#
_symmetry.space_group_name_H-M   'P 1'
#
loop_
_entity.id
_entity.type
_entity.pdbx_description
1 polymer ?
#
loop_
_entity_poly.entity_id
_entity_poly.type
_entity_poly.pdbx_seq_one_letter_code
_entity_poly.pdbx_strand_id
1 'polypeptide(L)'
;MLVVGLASALAGCGSAECVDAFDCRDKGAAPAGQVWTCQEEKCVAVTSEPPPDAGTATDAGTQQDAGTDAGVDAGTQTDAGVDAGTEPDAGTQTDAGVDAGTAYVRFVNVLFEGNSSEPNTPWVAATYRMDLSLGDASPLFSGVEPGDSAVTDFIPVAPGTDLTFRVRNTGKPATEAALATLQGVSLAEGEHVTVLALGLMSRVGTVRFDTPKLLALRDETLGAPGAGEARLRHVTADRVVAASRPRFIRTDSGLDLPNVAPFTADTEVLGHVIPVASTTRLLVRGSNDNPAPSQSGELAYTLPLGGLTSATAYYAVSFGDDRRAMNDPAAPSLLLIPGGKDGAVRLKRDPLLYFFHALDSGAPLKALSQGVPVAADFQFGADPKPGDLPASAAGHPLSFVLQSDGVTSVLEGAQTGPLEAGRRYLVVVSGRAGGTGALAPKAFVVPDSLPSDAQDARVRFINACPTSPATGASLGFFDVAGDGIGRGNTFTPVIPDVAYGASGGPAEGAVFPAPTGTDVTGSYVYYAVRGTVGASPANRSVKGLPLARPHLFLLMGDWEAGLTFRAFNLRSNTWSVLTPRGEDVFQP
;
A
#
# COMPACT_ATOMS: atom_id res chain seq x y z
N MET A 1 47.31 -19.27 -42.80
CA MET A 1 46.00 -18.96 -42.21
C MET A 1 46.28 -18.13 -40.97
N LEU A 2 46.07 -16.81 -41.07
CA LEU A 2 46.49 -15.81 -40.09
C LEU A 2 45.37 -15.67 -39.04
N VAL A 3 45.65 -15.96 -37.77
CA VAL A 3 44.71 -15.72 -36.67
C VAL A 3 45.21 -14.49 -35.90
N VAL A 4 44.44 -13.41 -36.00
CA VAL A 4 44.64 -12.15 -35.29
C VAL A 4 44.00 -12.28 -33.91
N GLY A 5 44.81 -12.19 -32.85
CA GLY A 5 44.35 -12.13 -31.46
C GLY A 5 43.91 -10.72 -31.09
N LEU A 6 42.64 -10.54 -30.77
CA LEU A 6 42.06 -9.30 -30.28
C LEU A 6 42.17 -9.27 -28.75
N ALA A 7 43.08 -8.45 -28.21
CA ALA A 7 43.18 -8.18 -26.78
C ALA A 7 42.29 -6.99 -26.42
N SER A 8 41.26 -7.21 -25.59
CA SER A 8 40.43 -6.15 -25.00
C SER A 8 41.02 -5.77 -23.65
N ALA A 9 41.57 -4.56 -23.56
CA ALA A 9 41.90 -3.91 -22.29
C ALA A 9 40.63 -3.25 -21.73
N LEU A 10 40.06 -3.83 -20.67
CA LEU A 10 39.08 -3.14 -19.83
C LEU A 10 39.85 -2.34 -18.78
N ALA A 11 39.79 -1.01 -18.89
CA ALA A 11 40.22 -0.11 -17.83
C ALA A 11 39.26 -0.26 -16.63
N GLY A 12 39.81 -0.63 -15.48
CA GLY A 12 39.05 -0.80 -14.25
C GLY A 12 38.49 0.52 -13.72
N CYS A 13 37.25 0.47 -13.24
CA CYS A 13 36.63 1.49 -12.41
C CYS A 13 37.46 1.73 -11.13
N GLY A 14 37.38 2.97 -10.63
CA GLY A 14 38.28 3.56 -9.64
C GLY A 14 38.49 2.79 -8.33
N SER A 15 39.60 3.10 -7.68
CA SER A 15 40.18 2.48 -6.48
C SER A 15 39.44 2.74 -5.16
N ALA A 16 38.18 3.16 -5.19
CA ALA A 16 37.38 3.45 -4.00
C ALA A 16 36.51 2.23 -3.65
N GLU A 17 36.64 1.71 -2.43
CA GLU A 17 35.92 0.53 -1.94
C GLU A 17 34.57 0.89 -1.28
N CYS A 18 34.39 2.13 -0.84
CA CYS A 18 33.12 2.64 -0.29
C CYS A 18 33.02 4.18 -0.39
N VAL A 19 31.81 4.72 -0.32
CA VAL A 19 31.50 6.15 -0.18
C VAL A 19 30.87 6.44 1.19
N ASP A 20 30.08 5.50 1.72
CA ASP A 20 29.52 5.59 3.06
C ASP A 20 29.45 4.21 3.77
N ALA A 21 29.03 4.21 5.04
CA ALA A 21 28.95 2.99 5.86
C ALA A 21 27.99 1.93 5.28
N PHE A 22 27.10 2.31 4.36
CA PHE A 22 26.14 1.43 3.72
C PHE A 22 26.80 0.54 2.66
N ASP A 23 27.78 1.07 1.93
CA ASP A 23 28.57 0.31 0.95
C ASP A 23 29.38 -0.83 1.60
N CYS A 24 29.57 -0.78 2.93
CA CYS A 24 30.31 -1.78 3.68
C CYS A 24 29.50 -2.97 4.19
N ARG A 25 28.21 -3.08 3.82
CA ARG A 25 27.32 -4.16 4.25
C ARG A 25 27.73 -5.54 3.72
N ASP A 26 28.38 -5.57 2.56
CA ASP A 26 28.85 -6.81 1.93
C ASP A 26 30.09 -7.41 2.62
N LYS A 27 30.65 -6.73 3.63
CA LYS A 27 31.75 -7.25 4.47
C LYS A 27 31.31 -8.32 5.48
N GLY A 28 30.01 -8.58 5.59
CA GLY A 28 29.46 -9.53 6.55
C GLY A 28 29.36 -8.95 7.97
N ALA A 29 29.12 -9.81 8.95
CA ALA A 29 28.98 -9.38 10.34
C ALA A 29 30.29 -8.78 10.87
N ALA A 30 30.22 -7.56 11.43
CA ALA A 30 31.35 -6.94 12.10
C ALA A 30 31.74 -7.74 13.38
N PRO A 31 33.00 -7.65 13.84
CA PRO A 31 33.41 -8.20 15.12
C PRO A 31 32.52 -7.70 16.28
N ALA A 32 32.38 -8.50 17.33
CA ALA A 32 31.55 -8.14 18.48
C ALA A 32 31.95 -6.78 19.07
N GLY A 33 30.97 -5.87 19.23
CA GLY A 33 31.18 -4.51 19.73
C GLY A 33 31.65 -3.50 18.66
N GLN A 34 31.73 -3.90 17.40
CA GLN A 34 32.13 -3.03 16.28
C GLN A 34 31.03 -2.94 15.22
N VAL A 35 31.14 -1.92 14.37
CA VAL A 35 30.31 -1.70 13.17
C VAL A 35 31.22 -1.39 11.98
N TRP A 36 30.81 -1.78 10.78
CA TRP A 36 31.51 -1.37 9.56
C TRP A 36 31.20 0.09 9.24
N THR A 37 32.24 0.89 8.99
CA THR A 37 32.12 2.27 8.50
C THR A 37 33.02 2.48 7.29
N CYS A 38 32.67 3.45 6.45
CA CYS A 38 33.55 3.88 5.37
C CYS A 38 34.49 4.98 5.87
N GLN A 39 35.79 4.69 5.84
CA GLN A 39 36.83 5.65 6.19
C GLN A 39 37.88 5.67 5.09
N GLU A 40 38.13 6.85 4.51
CA GLU A 40 39.09 7.03 3.41
C GLU A 40 38.83 6.07 2.24
N GLU A 41 37.55 5.96 1.84
CA GLU A 41 37.09 5.09 0.76
C GLU A 41 37.38 3.60 0.99
N LYS A 42 37.56 3.17 2.24
CA LYS A 42 37.73 1.77 2.65
C LYS A 42 36.80 1.38 3.80
N CYS A 43 36.35 0.13 3.78
CA CYS A 43 35.51 -0.41 4.83
C CYS A 43 36.36 -0.85 6.02
N VAL A 44 36.21 -0.16 7.14
CA VAL A 44 36.92 -0.45 8.39
C VAL A 44 35.93 -0.72 9.52
N ALA A 45 36.27 -1.65 10.42
CA ALA A 45 35.46 -1.94 11.59
C ALA A 45 35.85 -0.99 12.73
N VAL A 46 34.88 -0.25 13.25
CA VAL A 46 35.07 0.73 14.34
C VAL A 46 34.23 0.35 15.56
N THR A 47 34.73 0.64 16.75
CA THR A 47 34.01 0.37 18.01
C THR A 47 32.75 1.24 18.09
N SER A 48 31.61 0.62 18.36
CA SER A 48 30.34 1.31 18.58
C SER A 48 30.36 2.00 19.95
N GLU A 49 30.58 3.31 20.00
CA GLU A 49 30.31 4.07 21.22
C GLU A 49 28.79 4.17 21.44
N PRO A 50 28.28 3.86 22.65
CA PRO A 50 26.86 3.99 22.94
C PRO A 50 26.44 5.46 22.80
N PRO A 51 25.28 5.74 22.17
CA PRO A 51 24.78 7.11 22.10
C PRO A 51 24.56 7.68 23.51
N PRO A 52 24.80 8.99 23.72
CA PRO A 52 24.54 9.62 25.00
C PRO A 52 23.06 9.46 25.38
N ASP A 53 22.83 9.03 26.63
CA ASP A 53 21.51 8.83 27.21
C ASP A 53 20.67 10.10 27.10
N ALA A 54 19.55 10.01 26.37
CA ALA A 54 18.59 11.09 26.24
C ALA A 54 17.77 11.16 27.53
N GLY A 55 18.17 12.08 28.41
CA GLY A 55 17.72 12.22 29.79
C GLY A 55 16.21 12.04 30.04
N THR A 56 15.91 11.44 31.19
CA THR A 56 14.58 11.25 31.75
C THR A 56 13.88 12.58 32.05
N ALA A 57 12.93 12.98 31.20
CA ALA A 57 11.98 14.03 31.52
C ALA A 57 10.75 13.42 32.19
N THR A 58 10.45 13.96 33.37
CA THR A 58 9.33 13.67 34.27
C THR A 58 7.96 13.82 33.58
N ASP A 59 7.11 12.79 33.72
CA ASP A 59 5.71 12.82 33.29
C ASP A 59 4.91 13.89 34.05
N ALA A 60 4.18 14.73 33.30
CA ALA A 60 3.32 15.76 33.83
C ALA A 60 1.85 15.31 33.83
N GLY A 61 1.29 15.16 35.03
CA GLY A 61 -0.08 15.58 35.40
C GLY A 61 -1.28 14.89 34.73
N THR A 62 -1.93 14.00 35.48
CA THR A 62 -3.34 13.65 35.29
C THR A 62 -4.23 14.85 35.62
N GLN A 63 -5.08 15.28 34.67
CA GLN A 63 -6.17 16.21 34.96
C GLN A 63 -7.47 15.47 35.25
N GLN A 64 -8.16 16.01 36.24
CA GLN A 64 -9.35 15.54 36.92
C GLN A 64 -10.58 16.21 36.29
N ASP A 65 -11.49 15.42 35.74
CA ASP A 65 -12.84 15.86 35.38
C ASP A 65 -13.74 15.92 36.63
N ALA A 66 -14.31 17.08 36.92
CA ALA A 66 -15.62 17.24 37.57
C ALA A 66 -16.03 18.71 37.63
N GLY A 67 -17.13 19.09 36.97
CA GLY A 67 -17.74 20.41 37.10
C GLY A 67 -19.10 20.51 36.41
N THR A 68 -20.15 20.33 37.20
CA THR A 68 -21.58 20.33 36.84
C THR A 68 -22.13 21.74 36.58
N ASP A 69 -23.11 21.77 35.67
CA ASP A 69 -24.07 22.83 35.33
C ASP A 69 -24.84 23.43 36.53
N ALA A 70 -25.04 24.75 36.52
CA ALA A 70 -26.18 25.47 37.10
C ALA A 70 -26.15 26.94 36.66
N GLY A 71 -27.20 27.39 35.97
CA GLY A 71 -27.34 28.73 35.42
C GLY A 71 -27.72 29.85 36.42
N VAL A 72 -27.94 31.05 35.88
CA VAL A 72 -29.03 32.01 36.16
C VAL A 72 -28.78 33.32 35.37
N ASP A 73 -29.90 33.95 35.03
CA ASP A 73 -30.20 34.97 34.04
C ASP A 73 -29.97 36.44 34.50
N ALA A 74 -30.01 37.34 33.50
CA ALA A 74 -30.44 38.74 33.50
C ALA A 74 -29.71 39.83 34.33
N GLY A 75 -29.28 40.89 33.63
CA GLY A 75 -28.94 42.18 34.24
C GLY A 75 -28.44 43.23 33.25
N THR A 76 -29.34 44.10 32.80
CA THR A 76 -29.13 45.26 31.90
C THR A 76 -28.45 46.46 32.56
N GLN A 77 -27.74 47.23 31.73
CA GLN A 77 -27.71 48.71 31.63
C GLN A 77 -26.68 49.59 32.42
N THR A 78 -26.00 50.43 31.62
CA THR A 78 -25.66 51.87 31.79
C THR A 78 -24.28 52.30 32.33
N ASP A 79 -23.41 52.67 31.38
CA ASP A 79 -22.79 53.99 31.10
C ASP A 79 -21.91 54.76 32.12
N ALA A 80 -21.00 55.55 31.52
CA ALA A 80 -20.19 56.68 32.01
C ALA A 80 -18.76 56.41 32.51
N GLY A 81 -17.78 56.85 31.71
CA GLY A 81 -16.39 57.00 32.12
C GLY A 81 -15.46 57.50 31.01
N VAL A 82 -15.62 58.76 30.62
CA VAL A 82 -14.63 59.53 29.83
C VAL A 82 -13.61 60.12 30.82
N ASP A 83 -12.31 59.91 30.60
CA ASP A 83 -11.31 60.95 30.89
C ASP A 83 -10.07 60.84 29.99
N ALA A 84 -9.48 62.00 29.77
CA ALA A 84 -8.52 62.40 28.77
C ALA A 84 -7.08 61.96 29.09
N GLY A 85 -6.33 61.69 28.01
CA GLY A 85 -4.89 61.53 28.03
C GLY A 85 -4.32 61.74 26.63
N THR A 86 -4.19 63.00 26.22
CA THR A 86 -3.44 63.41 25.03
C THR A 86 -1.94 63.39 25.32
N GLU A 87 -1.20 62.50 24.68
CA GLU A 87 0.19 62.75 24.27
C GLU A 87 0.29 62.67 22.74
N PRO A 88 0.88 63.68 22.07
CA PRO A 88 1.19 63.59 20.65
C PRO A 88 2.57 62.97 20.49
N ASP A 89 2.63 61.68 20.16
CA ASP A 89 3.89 61.10 19.67
C ASP A 89 4.07 61.44 18.18
N ALA A 90 5.11 62.23 17.95
CA ALA A 90 5.57 62.65 16.64
C ALA A 90 6.43 61.54 16.04
N GLY A 91 5.79 60.66 15.27
CA GLY A 91 6.47 59.60 14.54
C GLY A 91 5.75 59.28 13.24
N THR A 92 5.70 60.21 12.29
CA THR A 92 5.44 59.86 10.88
C THR A 92 6.63 59.09 10.34
N GLN A 93 6.72 57.80 10.66
CA GLN A 93 7.26 56.85 9.70
C GLN A 93 6.13 56.57 8.72
N THR A 94 6.23 57.19 7.55
CA THR A 94 5.58 56.66 6.35
C THR A 94 6.11 55.23 6.22
N ASP A 95 5.27 54.26 6.58
CA ASP A 95 5.47 52.88 6.18
C ASP A 95 5.40 52.87 4.65
N ALA A 96 6.59 52.98 4.04
CA ALA A 96 6.80 52.82 2.61
C ALA A 96 6.98 51.34 2.26
N GLY A 97 6.63 50.41 3.17
CA GLY A 97 6.26 49.06 2.81
C GLY A 97 4.89 49.12 2.14
N VAL A 98 4.88 49.19 0.81
CA VAL A 98 3.75 48.60 0.09
C VAL A 98 3.73 47.16 0.59
N ASP A 99 2.71 46.78 1.36
CA ASP A 99 2.40 45.39 1.63
C ASP A 99 2.15 44.79 0.25
N ALA A 100 3.22 44.31 -0.38
CA ALA A 100 3.16 43.61 -1.64
C ALA A 100 2.39 42.36 -1.26
N GLY A 101 1.08 42.38 -1.51
CA GLY A 101 0.12 41.46 -0.91
C GLY A 101 0.56 40.01 -1.01
N THR A 102 -0.02 39.10 -0.24
CA THR A 102 0.49 37.72 -0.16
C THR A 102 -0.30 36.78 -1.07
N ALA A 103 0.38 35.94 -1.84
CA ALA A 103 -0.21 34.76 -2.48
C ALA A 103 0.23 33.49 -1.74
N TYR A 104 -0.43 32.36 -1.99
CA TYR A 104 -0.20 31.11 -1.27
C TYR A 104 0.07 29.95 -2.23
N VAL A 105 1.11 29.18 -1.95
CA VAL A 105 1.45 27.99 -2.72
C VAL A 105 1.48 26.79 -1.77
N ARG A 106 0.99 25.65 -2.24
CA ARG A 106 1.30 24.34 -1.65
C ARG A 106 1.82 23.39 -2.70
N PHE A 107 2.55 22.37 -2.25
CA PHE A 107 3.08 21.32 -3.11
C PHE A 107 2.42 19.97 -2.81
N VAL A 108 2.14 19.23 -3.87
CA VAL A 108 1.61 17.87 -3.80
C VAL A 108 2.52 16.94 -4.59
N ASN A 109 3.18 16.01 -3.90
CA ASN A 109 4.02 14.99 -4.55
C ASN A 109 3.23 13.70 -4.75
N VAL A 110 2.84 13.42 -5.99
CA VAL A 110 2.22 12.15 -6.40
C VAL A 110 3.01 11.50 -7.56
N LEU A 111 4.32 11.77 -7.62
CA LEU A 111 5.25 11.05 -8.48
C LEU A 111 5.43 9.62 -7.99
N PHE A 112 5.68 8.70 -8.93
CA PHE A 112 6.06 7.34 -8.55
C PHE A 112 7.02 6.66 -9.52
N GLU A 113 7.69 5.64 -8.99
CA GLU A 113 8.64 4.84 -9.75
C GLU A 113 7.89 3.92 -10.71
N GLY A 114 7.87 4.29 -11.98
CA GLY A 114 7.34 3.43 -13.03
C GLY A 114 8.17 2.17 -13.30
N ASN A 115 8.90 1.59 -12.31
CA ASN A 115 9.66 0.36 -12.51
C ASN A 115 8.71 -0.82 -12.68
N SER A 116 8.29 -1.00 -13.93
CA SER A 116 7.24 -1.95 -14.28
C SER A 116 7.69 -3.39 -14.42
N SER A 117 9.00 -3.67 -14.39
CA SER A 117 9.52 -5.03 -14.60
C SER A 117 9.49 -5.89 -13.33
N GLU A 118 9.49 -5.29 -12.14
CA GLU A 118 9.49 -6.03 -10.88
C GLU A 118 8.46 -5.45 -9.90
N PRO A 119 7.18 -5.86 -9.99
CA PRO A 119 6.16 -5.45 -9.01
C PRO A 119 6.48 -5.89 -7.58
N ASN A 120 7.51 -6.74 -7.42
CA ASN A 120 7.96 -7.30 -6.15
C ASN A 120 9.00 -6.42 -5.42
N THR A 121 9.51 -5.36 -6.04
CA THR A 121 10.51 -4.47 -5.42
C THR A 121 9.82 -3.52 -4.45
N PRO A 122 10.25 -3.48 -3.16
CA PRO A 122 9.67 -2.59 -2.16
C PRO A 122 9.66 -1.14 -2.60
N TRP A 123 8.67 -0.40 -2.15
CA TRP A 123 8.74 1.05 -2.20
C TRP A 123 9.88 1.59 -1.32
N VAL A 124 10.72 2.44 -1.88
CA VAL A 124 11.71 3.20 -1.11
C VAL A 124 11.31 4.69 -1.15
N ALA A 125 10.46 5.11 -0.21
CA ALA A 125 9.92 6.47 -0.18
C ALA A 125 11.00 7.57 -0.26
N ALA A 126 12.15 7.34 0.37
CA ALA A 126 13.29 8.26 0.36
C ALA A 126 13.81 8.58 -1.06
N THR A 127 13.72 7.63 -2.00
CA THR A 127 14.14 7.81 -3.40
C THR A 127 13.22 8.78 -4.16
N TYR A 128 12.01 9.00 -3.66
CA TYR A 128 10.99 9.82 -4.33
C TYR A 128 10.66 11.09 -3.55
N ARG A 129 11.50 11.47 -2.59
CA ARG A 129 11.43 12.77 -1.94
C ARG A 129 11.76 13.87 -2.94
N MET A 130 10.91 14.88 -2.96
CA MET A 130 10.98 15.96 -3.93
C MET A 130 11.18 17.30 -3.25
N ASP A 131 12.02 18.11 -3.89
CA ASP A 131 12.16 19.53 -3.62
C ASP A 131 11.45 20.30 -4.72
N LEU A 132 10.55 21.24 -4.34
CA LEU A 132 9.94 22.19 -5.25
C LEU A 132 10.59 23.56 -5.04
N SER A 133 11.20 24.12 -6.08
CA SER A 133 11.75 25.48 -6.05
C SER A 133 10.91 26.45 -6.89
N LEU A 134 10.88 27.71 -6.44
CA LEU A 134 10.38 28.85 -7.22
C LEU A 134 11.59 29.52 -7.89
N GLY A 135 11.67 29.44 -9.21
CA GLY A 135 12.83 29.83 -10.00
C GLY A 135 14.04 28.95 -9.72
N ASP A 136 15.21 29.57 -9.67
CA ASP A 136 16.49 28.93 -9.36
C ASP A 136 16.92 29.16 -7.89
N ALA A 137 15.98 29.60 -7.04
CA ALA A 137 16.19 29.80 -5.61
C ALA A 137 16.27 28.47 -4.83
N SER A 138 16.55 28.58 -3.54
CA SER A 138 16.39 27.47 -2.59
C SER A 138 14.99 26.85 -2.69
N PRO A 139 14.84 25.55 -2.38
CA PRO A 139 13.54 24.91 -2.40
C PRO A 139 12.54 25.65 -1.52
N LEU A 140 11.36 25.92 -2.10
CA LEU A 140 10.18 26.43 -1.40
C LEU A 140 9.61 25.33 -0.49
N PHE A 141 9.65 24.08 -0.96
CA PHE A 141 9.36 22.88 -0.18
C PHE A 141 10.50 21.90 -0.37
N SER A 142 10.89 21.20 0.70
CA SER A 142 11.94 20.18 0.64
C SER A 142 11.53 18.88 1.28
N GLY A 143 12.03 17.77 0.72
CA GLY A 143 11.87 16.44 1.30
C GLY A 143 10.45 15.90 1.22
N VAL A 144 9.60 16.43 0.32
CA VAL A 144 8.18 16.07 0.28
C VAL A 144 8.04 14.65 -0.27
N GLU A 145 7.53 13.75 0.57
CA GLU A 145 7.32 12.33 0.25
C GLU A 145 5.97 12.11 -0.41
N PRO A 146 5.84 11.20 -1.39
CA PRO A 146 4.54 10.73 -1.85
C PRO A 146 3.86 9.84 -0.79
N GLY A 147 2.54 9.66 -0.89
CA GLY A 147 1.76 8.86 0.05
C GLY A 147 1.09 9.70 1.14
N ASP A 148 1.30 9.35 2.41
CA ASP A 148 0.60 9.98 3.55
C ASP A 148 1.01 11.44 3.76
N SER A 149 2.27 11.78 3.45
CA SER A 149 2.84 13.13 3.55
C SER A 149 2.91 13.87 2.21
N ALA A 150 2.11 13.43 1.24
CA ALA A 150 2.14 13.93 -0.14
C ALA A 150 1.76 15.40 -0.27
N VAL A 151 0.98 15.94 0.66
CA VAL A 151 0.40 17.28 0.58
C VAL A 151 1.02 18.15 1.66
N THR A 152 1.63 19.25 1.26
CA THR A 152 2.11 20.28 2.19
C THR A 152 1.00 21.25 2.54
N ASP A 153 1.18 21.94 3.65
CA ASP A 153 0.41 23.15 3.95
C ASP A 153 0.79 24.28 2.97
N PHE A 154 -0.08 25.27 2.88
CA PHE A 154 0.17 26.50 2.14
C PHE A 154 1.23 27.34 2.83
N ILE A 155 2.14 27.90 2.03
CA ILE A 155 3.09 28.90 2.51
C ILE A 155 2.96 30.18 1.68
N PRO A 156 3.19 31.34 2.31
CA PRO A 156 3.11 32.62 1.63
C PRO A 156 4.24 32.79 0.63
N VAL A 157 3.92 33.36 -0.53
CA VAL A 157 4.87 33.78 -1.56
C VAL A 157 4.49 35.17 -2.06
N ALA A 158 5.46 35.88 -2.63
CA ALA A 158 5.18 37.11 -3.35
C ALA A 158 4.31 36.81 -4.59
N PRO A 159 3.20 37.54 -4.81
CA PRO A 159 2.45 37.55 -6.04
C PRO A 159 3.36 37.94 -7.20
N GLY A 160 2.99 37.50 -8.38
CA GLY A 160 3.81 37.76 -9.56
C GLY A 160 3.23 37.14 -10.80
N THR A 161 3.72 37.61 -11.93
CA THR A 161 3.42 37.05 -13.25
C THR A 161 4.59 36.21 -13.72
N ASP A 162 4.32 35.14 -14.47
CA ASP A 162 5.33 34.28 -15.09
C ASP A 162 6.29 33.57 -14.09
N LEU A 163 5.75 33.19 -12.93
CA LEU A 163 6.41 32.34 -11.96
C LEU A 163 6.78 30.98 -12.57
N THR A 164 7.98 30.53 -12.24
CA THR A 164 8.53 29.24 -12.70
C THR A 164 8.72 28.31 -11.52
N PHE A 165 8.08 27.15 -11.53
CA PHE A 165 8.28 26.08 -10.56
C PHE A 165 9.17 24.98 -11.16
N ARG A 166 10.10 24.46 -10.36
CA ARG A 166 10.95 23.33 -10.76
C ARG A 166 10.94 22.27 -9.67
N VAL A 167 10.83 21.01 -10.07
CA VAL A 167 10.90 19.87 -9.14
C VAL A 167 12.17 19.06 -9.37
N ARG A 168 12.85 18.68 -8.29
CA ARG A 168 14.07 17.86 -8.28
C ARG A 168 13.97 16.81 -7.19
N ASN A 169 14.80 15.77 -7.29
CA ASN A 169 15.05 14.89 -6.15
C ASN A 169 15.60 15.71 -4.98
N THR A 170 15.24 15.33 -3.76
CA THR A 170 15.67 16.06 -2.58
C THR A 170 17.18 16.14 -2.44
N GLY A 171 17.67 17.33 -2.07
CA GLY A 171 19.09 17.61 -1.85
C GLY A 171 19.91 17.78 -3.13
N LYS A 172 19.28 17.74 -4.32
CA LYS A 172 19.97 18.00 -5.58
C LYS A 172 20.20 19.50 -5.79
N PRO A 173 21.39 19.92 -6.27
CA PRO A 173 21.69 21.32 -6.48
C PRO A 173 20.85 21.92 -7.61
N ALA A 174 20.66 23.24 -7.61
CA ALA A 174 19.93 23.95 -8.66
C ALA A 174 20.55 23.78 -10.07
N THR A 175 21.85 23.45 -10.14
CA THR A 175 22.57 23.13 -11.38
C THR A 175 22.18 21.78 -11.98
N GLU A 176 21.61 20.86 -11.20
CA GLU A 176 21.05 19.62 -11.73
C GLU A 176 19.78 19.94 -12.51
N ALA A 177 19.60 19.26 -13.65
CA ALA A 177 18.41 19.42 -14.46
C ALA A 177 17.16 19.08 -13.63
N ALA A 178 16.15 19.95 -13.69
CA ALA A 178 14.87 19.67 -13.05
C ALA A 178 14.20 18.45 -13.70
N LEU A 179 13.55 17.62 -12.89
CA LEU A 179 12.75 16.49 -13.37
C LEU A 179 11.54 16.98 -14.17
N ALA A 180 10.94 18.08 -13.71
CA ALA A 180 9.91 18.81 -14.43
C ALA A 180 10.00 20.31 -14.11
N THR A 181 9.55 21.13 -15.06
CA THR A 181 9.46 22.59 -14.92
C THR A 181 8.08 23.04 -15.38
N LEU A 182 7.46 23.93 -14.61
CA LEU A 182 6.23 24.63 -14.95
C LEU A 182 6.53 26.13 -14.99
N GLN A 183 6.22 26.79 -16.10
CA GLN A 183 6.48 28.22 -16.32
C GLN A 183 5.16 28.94 -16.61
N GLY A 184 5.14 30.27 -16.60
CA GLY A 184 3.93 31.03 -16.94
C GLY A 184 2.88 31.06 -15.85
N VAL A 185 3.18 30.65 -14.60
CA VAL A 185 2.19 30.71 -13.52
C VAL A 185 2.07 32.15 -13.04
N SER A 186 0.85 32.69 -12.98
CA SER A 186 0.63 34.03 -12.44
C SER A 186 -0.20 33.92 -11.18
N LEU A 187 0.19 34.59 -10.10
CA LEU A 187 -0.54 34.63 -8.84
C LEU A 187 -0.80 36.09 -8.48
N ALA A 188 -2.07 36.43 -8.24
CA ALA A 188 -2.48 37.69 -7.64
C ALA A 188 -2.47 37.58 -6.11
N GLU A 189 -2.56 38.73 -5.45
CA GLU A 189 -2.74 38.80 -4.00
C GLU A 189 -3.98 38.01 -3.55
N GLY A 190 -3.82 37.22 -2.49
CA GLY A 190 -4.83 36.34 -1.92
C GLY A 190 -5.03 35.01 -2.67
N GLU A 191 -4.45 34.83 -3.85
CA GLU A 191 -4.64 33.59 -4.63
C GLU A 191 -3.84 32.42 -4.05
N HIS A 192 -4.43 31.23 -4.11
CA HIS A 192 -3.92 29.96 -3.68
C HIS A 192 -3.72 29.05 -4.89
N VAL A 193 -2.51 28.51 -5.03
CA VAL A 193 -2.21 27.51 -6.05
C VAL A 193 -1.73 26.21 -5.43
N THR A 194 -2.34 25.13 -5.86
CA THR A 194 -1.91 23.77 -5.60
C THR A 194 -1.03 23.31 -6.76
N VAL A 195 0.27 23.12 -6.51
CA VAL A 195 1.21 22.60 -7.51
C VAL A 195 1.39 21.11 -7.31
N LEU A 196 1.00 20.30 -8.30
CA LEU A 196 1.10 18.84 -8.25
C LEU A 196 2.27 18.37 -9.12
N ALA A 197 3.17 17.57 -8.55
CA ALA A 197 4.11 16.75 -9.31
C ALA A 197 3.50 15.36 -9.56
N LEU A 198 3.41 14.98 -10.83
CA LEU A 198 2.77 13.74 -11.27
C LEU A 198 3.50 13.13 -12.47
N GLY A 199 3.37 11.81 -12.66
CA GLY A 199 4.08 11.07 -13.71
C GLY A 199 5.06 10.00 -13.18
N LEU A 200 5.75 9.35 -14.10
CA LEU A 200 6.66 8.23 -13.85
C LEU A 200 8.12 8.68 -13.89
N MET A 201 8.82 8.54 -12.77
CA MET A 201 10.23 8.96 -12.68
C MET A 201 11.20 8.19 -13.57
N SER A 202 10.87 6.94 -13.94
CA SER A 202 11.69 6.15 -14.86
C SER A 202 11.63 6.64 -16.32
N ARG A 203 10.86 7.70 -16.61
CA ARG A 203 10.62 8.23 -17.96
C ARG A 203 11.13 9.65 -18.16
N VAL A 204 11.98 10.17 -17.26
CA VAL A 204 12.60 11.51 -17.39
C VAL A 204 13.30 11.65 -18.74
N GLY A 205 13.06 12.78 -19.42
CA GLY A 205 13.66 13.09 -20.73
C GLY A 205 13.02 12.37 -21.93
N THR A 206 11.93 11.61 -21.73
CA THR A 206 11.23 10.94 -22.84
C THR A 206 10.01 11.75 -23.32
N VAL A 207 9.60 11.57 -24.58
CA VAL A 207 8.37 12.17 -25.10
C VAL A 207 7.21 11.20 -24.86
N ARG A 208 6.74 11.15 -23.61
CA ARG A 208 5.56 10.36 -23.21
C ARG A 208 4.62 11.19 -22.35
N PHE A 209 3.34 10.83 -22.33
CA PHE A 209 2.32 11.54 -21.55
C PHE A 209 2.46 11.27 -20.03
N ASP A 210 3.13 10.17 -19.68
CA ASP A 210 3.39 9.69 -18.31
C ASP A 210 4.78 10.09 -17.79
N THR A 211 5.51 10.98 -18.46
CA THR A 211 6.74 11.54 -17.91
C THR A 211 6.45 12.48 -16.74
N PRO A 212 7.41 12.71 -15.84
CA PRO A 212 7.24 13.66 -14.75
C PRO A 212 6.86 15.03 -15.30
N LYS A 213 5.85 15.65 -14.70
CA LYS A 213 5.40 17.01 -15.03
C LYS A 213 4.80 17.68 -13.80
N LEU A 214 4.67 18.99 -13.89
CA LEU A 214 4.04 19.83 -12.89
C LEU A 214 2.70 20.36 -13.41
N LEU A 215 1.69 20.36 -12.56
CA LEU A 215 0.35 20.89 -12.83
C LEU A 215 0.00 21.93 -11.75
N ALA A 216 -0.33 23.16 -12.16
CA ALA A 216 -0.87 24.16 -11.25
C ALA A 216 -2.40 24.16 -11.31
N LEU A 217 -3.03 24.04 -10.13
CA LEU A 217 -4.47 24.15 -9.95
C LEU A 217 -4.75 25.37 -9.09
N ARG A 218 -5.59 26.28 -9.60
CA ARG A 218 -6.00 27.50 -8.88
C ARG A 218 -7.20 27.20 -8.00
N ASP A 219 -7.05 27.37 -6.71
CA ASP A 219 -8.08 26.96 -5.76
C ASP A 219 -9.30 27.89 -5.80
N GLU A 220 -9.13 29.15 -6.21
CA GLU A 220 -10.21 30.13 -6.40
C GLU A 220 -11.19 29.70 -7.49
N THR A 221 -10.72 28.87 -8.42
CA THR A 221 -11.55 28.40 -9.53
C THR A 221 -12.44 27.22 -9.14
N LEU A 222 -12.18 26.59 -7.99
CA LEU A 222 -13.07 25.62 -7.39
C LEU A 222 -14.23 26.37 -6.71
N GLY A 223 -15.36 26.45 -7.40
CA GLY A 223 -16.53 27.13 -6.85
C GLY A 223 -17.07 26.45 -5.61
N ALA A 224 -17.44 27.24 -4.59
CA ALA A 224 -18.08 26.73 -3.39
C ALA A 224 -19.41 26.01 -3.73
N PRO A 225 -19.60 24.73 -3.32
CA PRO A 225 -20.87 24.04 -3.48
C PRO A 225 -21.91 24.51 -2.44
N GLY A 226 -23.17 24.12 -2.64
CA GLY A 226 -24.25 24.44 -1.70
C GLY A 226 -24.15 23.67 -0.37
N ALA A 227 -25.07 23.97 0.55
CA ALA A 227 -25.23 23.19 1.76
C ALA A 227 -25.69 21.75 1.44
N GLY A 228 -25.11 20.76 2.12
CA GLY A 228 -25.34 19.33 1.85
C GLY A 228 -24.53 18.76 0.69
N GLU A 229 -23.77 19.60 -0.02
CA GLU A 229 -23.04 19.25 -1.22
C GLU A 229 -21.52 19.37 -1.01
N ALA A 230 -20.77 18.54 -1.71
CA ALA A 230 -19.34 18.70 -1.92
C ALA A 230 -19.10 18.86 -3.42
N ARG A 231 -17.98 19.48 -3.79
CA ARG A 231 -17.55 19.61 -5.19
C ARG A 231 -16.26 18.86 -5.39
N LEU A 232 -16.19 18.00 -6.40
CA LEU A 232 -15.00 17.25 -6.75
C LEU A 232 -14.48 17.66 -8.12
N ARG A 233 -13.19 18.00 -8.19
CA ARG A 233 -12.46 18.07 -9.45
C ARG A 233 -11.46 16.91 -9.51
N HIS A 234 -11.67 15.98 -10.43
CA HIS A 234 -10.84 14.78 -10.51
C HIS A 234 -9.49 15.12 -11.18
N VAL A 235 -8.40 14.65 -10.59
CA VAL A 235 -7.06 14.67 -11.17
C VAL A 235 -6.55 13.25 -11.22
N THR A 236 -6.03 12.83 -12.38
CA THR A 236 -5.41 11.52 -12.53
C THR A 236 -3.91 11.66 -12.43
N ALA A 237 -3.30 10.84 -11.58
CA ALA A 237 -1.87 10.68 -11.39
C ALA A 237 -1.54 9.20 -11.10
N ASP A 238 -2.43 8.28 -11.46
CA ASP A 238 -2.32 6.85 -11.22
C ASP A 238 -1.83 6.09 -12.47
N ARG A 239 -1.25 4.91 -12.24
CA ARG A 239 -1.06 3.88 -13.27
C ARG A 239 -1.92 2.68 -12.94
N VAL A 240 -3.01 2.55 -13.68
CA VAL A 240 -3.96 1.43 -13.57
C VAL A 240 -4.03 0.70 -14.91
N VAL A 241 -3.53 -0.54 -14.98
CA VAL A 241 -3.39 -1.45 -16.15
C VAL A 241 -2.75 -0.84 -17.41
N ALA A 242 -3.33 0.22 -17.98
CA ALA A 242 -2.79 1.01 -19.07
C ALA A 242 -2.75 2.50 -18.68
N ALA A 243 -1.54 3.06 -18.66
CA ALA A 243 -1.28 4.45 -18.31
C ALA A 243 -1.96 5.45 -19.29
N SER A 244 -2.33 5.05 -20.50
CA SER A 244 -2.87 5.93 -21.54
C SER A 244 -4.39 6.10 -21.52
N ARG A 245 -5.09 5.48 -20.56
CA ARG A 245 -6.55 5.39 -20.58
C ARG A 245 -7.19 6.43 -19.65
N PRO A 246 -8.26 7.11 -20.08
CA PRO A 246 -9.01 8.00 -19.20
C PRO A 246 -9.56 7.30 -17.95
N ARG A 247 -9.80 8.09 -16.91
CA ARG A 247 -10.43 7.66 -15.66
C ARG A 247 -11.66 8.50 -15.39
N PHE A 248 -12.59 7.97 -14.61
CA PHE A 248 -13.64 8.75 -14.01
C PHE A 248 -13.88 8.28 -12.58
N ILE A 249 -14.55 9.12 -11.81
CA ILE A 249 -15.05 8.79 -10.47
C ILE A 249 -16.54 8.51 -10.58
N ARG A 250 -16.97 7.42 -9.95
CA ARG A 250 -18.37 7.07 -9.70
C ARG A 250 -18.65 7.15 -8.21
N THR A 251 -19.81 7.65 -7.82
CA THR A 251 -20.31 7.54 -6.44
C THR A 251 -21.07 6.23 -6.25
N ASP A 252 -21.24 5.78 -5.01
CA ASP A 252 -22.12 4.65 -4.65
C ASP A 252 -23.58 4.83 -5.10
N SER A 253 -24.05 6.07 -5.25
CA SER A 253 -25.36 6.37 -5.85
C SER A 253 -25.44 6.10 -7.37
N GLY A 254 -24.31 5.81 -8.02
CA GLY A 254 -24.22 5.57 -9.46
C GLY A 254 -23.98 6.82 -10.31
N LEU A 255 -23.79 8.00 -9.70
CA LEU A 255 -23.41 9.21 -10.42
C LEU A 255 -21.97 9.07 -10.95
N ASP A 256 -21.83 9.13 -12.27
CA ASP A 256 -20.55 9.14 -12.99
C ASP A 256 -20.10 10.58 -13.26
N LEU A 257 -18.89 10.93 -12.82
CA LEU A 257 -18.21 12.16 -13.21
C LEU A 257 -17.57 12.00 -14.61
N PRO A 258 -17.22 13.10 -15.30
CA PRO A 258 -16.59 13.02 -16.62
C PRO A 258 -15.26 12.25 -16.64
N ASN A 259 -14.92 11.77 -17.83
CA ASN A 259 -13.62 11.15 -18.07
C ASN A 259 -12.49 12.19 -18.07
N VAL A 260 -11.49 11.96 -17.23
CA VAL A 260 -10.25 12.72 -17.15
C VAL A 260 -9.13 11.97 -17.85
N ALA A 261 -8.42 12.66 -18.74
CA ALA A 261 -7.27 12.08 -19.43
C ALA A 261 -6.14 11.76 -18.44
N PRO A 262 -5.30 10.73 -18.71
CA PRO A 262 -4.22 10.36 -17.81
C PRO A 262 -3.25 11.49 -17.50
N PHE A 263 -2.82 11.60 -16.25
CA PHE A 263 -1.86 12.60 -15.81
C PHE A 263 -2.35 14.03 -16.10
N THR A 264 -3.66 14.27 -15.96
CA THR A 264 -4.29 15.59 -16.14
C THR A 264 -5.39 15.82 -15.11
N ALA A 265 -5.91 17.04 -15.05
CA ALA A 265 -7.12 17.37 -14.30
C ALA A 265 -8.34 17.43 -15.22
N ASP A 266 -9.50 17.26 -14.61
CA ASP A 266 -10.79 17.53 -15.22
C ASP A 266 -10.80 18.91 -15.90
N THR A 267 -11.34 18.92 -17.12
CA THR A 267 -11.49 20.11 -17.95
C THR A 267 -12.56 21.05 -17.40
N GLU A 268 -13.55 20.54 -16.67
CA GLU A 268 -14.49 21.36 -15.93
C GLU A 268 -13.77 21.94 -14.70
N VAL A 269 -13.22 23.14 -14.87
CA VAL A 269 -12.38 23.80 -13.86
C VAL A 269 -13.11 23.98 -12.54
N LEU A 270 -14.41 24.24 -12.60
CA LEU A 270 -15.26 24.37 -11.42
C LEU A 270 -15.27 23.06 -10.62
N GLY A 271 -15.31 21.91 -11.29
CA GLY A 271 -15.56 20.59 -10.73
C GLY A 271 -17.05 20.26 -10.60
N HIS A 272 -17.35 19.04 -10.17
CA HIS A 272 -18.70 18.46 -10.16
C HIS A 272 -19.28 18.32 -8.76
N VAL A 273 -20.55 18.67 -8.63
CA VAL A 273 -21.27 18.57 -7.35
C VAL A 273 -21.66 17.13 -7.07
N ILE A 274 -21.46 16.69 -5.82
CA ILE A 274 -21.92 15.40 -5.30
C ILE A 274 -22.62 15.59 -3.94
N PRO A 275 -23.64 14.78 -3.62
CA PRO A 275 -24.33 14.83 -2.34
C PRO A 275 -23.47 14.25 -1.21
N VAL A 276 -23.22 15.00 -0.14
CA VAL A 276 -22.38 14.52 0.98
C VAL A 276 -23.08 13.41 1.76
N ALA A 277 -24.36 13.59 2.07
CA ALA A 277 -25.09 12.69 2.97
C ALA A 277 -25.27 11.27 2.43
N SER A 278 -25.30 11.11 1.10
CA SER A 278 -25.50 9.80 0.46
C SER A 278 -24.23 9.23 -0.17
N THR A 279 -23.11 9.97 -0.19
CA THR A 279 -21.85 9.47 -0.75
C THR A 279 -21.00 8.86 0.35
N THR A 280 -20.95 7.53 0.40
CA THR A 280 -20.12 6.78 1.36
C THR A 280 -18.86 6.21 0.72
N ARG A 281 -18.82 6.11 -0.62
CA ARG A 281 -17.70 5.57 -1.38
C ARG A 281 -17.46 6.35 -2.67
N LEU A 282 -16.20 6.43 -3.06
CA LEU A 282 -15.77 6.87 -4.38
C LEU A 282 -15.15 5.70 -5.12
N LEU A 283 -15.54 5.49 -6.38
CA LEU A 283 -15.14 4.38 -7.22
C LEU A 283 -14.37 4.95 -8.41
N VAL A 284 -13.07 4.65 -8.52
CA VAL A 284 -12.26 5.04 -9.69
C VAL A 284 -12.30 3.91 -10.71
N ARG A 285 -12.66 4.26 -11.95
CA ARG A 285 -12.81 3.29 -13.05
C ARG A 285 -12.09 3.74 -14.31
N GLY A 286 -11.56 2.78 -15.06
CA GLY A 286 -11.05 3.00 -16.42
C GLY A 286 -12.20 3.01 -17.42
N SER A 287 -12.16 3.90 -18.42
CA SER A 287 -13.27 4.03 -19.38
C SER A 287 -13.54 2.76 -20.19
N ASN A 288 -12.50 1.99 -20.53
CA ASN A 288 -12.58 0.77 -21.34
C ASN A 288 -11.71 -0.40 -20.81
N ASP A 289 -11.17 -0.28 -19.60
CA ASP A 289 -10.28 -1.29 -19.00
C ASP A 289 -10.66 -1.51 -17.53
N ASN A 290 -10.43 -2.72 -17.03
CA ASN A 290 -10.68 -3.09 -15.64
C ASN A 290 -9.37 -3.02 -14.84
N PRO A 291 -9.29 -2.21 -13.76
CA PRO A 291 -8.22 -2.27 -12.78
C PRO A 291 -7.98 -3.72 -12.34
N ALA A 292 -6.72 -4.14 -12.27
CA ALA A 292 -6.38 -5.48 -11.82
C ALA A 292 -5.57 -5.40 -10.53
N PRO A 293 -5.85 -6.25 -9.53
CA PRO A 293 -6.98 -7.17 -9.43
C PRO A 293 -8.21 -6.43 -8.92
N SER A 294 -9.32 -6.54 -9.63
CA SER A 294 -10.67 -6.18 -9.18
C SER A 294 -11.63 -7.04 -9.96
N GLN A 295 -12.66 -7.58 -9.29
CA GLN A 295 -13.71 -8.27 -9.99
C GLN A 295 -14.73 -7.27 -10.55
N SER A 296 -15.02 -6.19 -9.82
CA SER A 296 -15.94 -5.14 -10.27
C SER A 296 -15.38 -4.32 -11.44
N GLY A 297 -14.06 -4.35 -11.64
CA GLY A 297 -13.39 -3.43 -12.56
C GLY A 297 -13.35 -2.01 -12.00
N GLU A 298 -13.35 -1.86 -10.68
CA GLU A 298 -13.36 -0.57 -9.99
C GLU A 298 -12.38 -0.57 -8.81
N LEU A 299 -11.68 0.55 -8.62
CA LEU A 299 -10.93 0.82 -7.40
C LEU A 299 -11.83 1.60 -6.45
N ALA A 300 -12.35 0.94 -5.43
CA ALA A 300 -13.25 1.56 -4.47
C ALA A 300 -12.49 2.15 -3.28
N TYR A 301 -13.00 3.27 -2.77
CA TYR A 301 -12.46 3.99 -1.61
C TYR A 301 -13.61 4.35 -0.68
N THR A 302 -13.71 3.64 0.45
CA THR A 302 -14.68 3.98 1.51
C THR A 302 -14.25 5.26 2.22
N LEU A 303 -15.19 6.20 2.33
CA LEU A 303 -14.96 7.47 3.00
C LEU A 303 -15.03 7.27 4.52
N PRO A 304 -14.07 7.80 5.29
CA PRO A 304 -14.23 7.89 6.73
C PRO A 304 -15.41 8.83 7.06
N LEU A 305 -15.94 8.73 8.27
CA LEU A 305 -16.96 9.67 8.74
C LEU A 305 -16.42 11.10 8.64
N GLY A 306 -17.14 11.98 7.94
CA GLY A 306 -16.68 13.35 7.68
C GLY A 306 -15.60 13.50 6.62
N GLY A 307 -15.26 12.44 5.88
CA GLY A 307 -14.27 12.48 4.79
C GLY A 307 -14.64 13.43 3.65
N LEU A 308 -15.95 13.72 3.49
CA LEU A 308 -16.46 14.84 2.71
C LEU A 308 -17.23 15.78 3.63
N THR A 309 -16.90 17.06 3.59
CA THR A 309 -17.60 18.11 4.33
C THR A 309 -18.51 18.90 3.41
N SER A 310 -19.69 19.24 3.92
CA SER A 310 -20.64 20.12 3.24
C SER A 310 -20.00 21.46 2.86
N ALA A 311 -20.45 22.05 1.75
CA ALA A 311 -20.00 23.35 1.24
C ALA A 311 -18.48 23.41 1.00
N THR A 312 -17.84 22.26 0.72
CA THR A 312 -16.39 22.18 0.49
C THR A 312 -16.08 21.63 -0.90
N ALA A 313 -15.14 22.27 -1.58
CA ALA A 313 -14.61 21.79 -2.86
C ALA A 313 -13.27 21.08 -2.64
N TYR A 314 -13.05 20.01 -3.40
CA TYR A 314 -11.88 19.15 -3.30
C TYR A 314 -11.28 18.88 -4.68
N TYR A 315 -9.96 18.80 -4.74
CA TYR A 315 -9.28 17.99 -5.74
C TYR A 315 -9.31 16.53 -5.28
N ALA A 316 -9.89 15.66 -6.09
CA ALA A 316 -9.82 14.22 -5.90
C ALA A 316 -8.68 13.69 -6.78
N VAL A 317 -7.52 13.40 -6.20
CA VAL A 317 -6.31 13.01 -6.95
C VAL A 317 -6.11 11.49 -6.85
N SER A 318 -6.37 10.76 -7.94
CA SER A 318 -6.05 9.32 -8.00
C SER A 318 -4.57 9.13 -8.26
N PHE A 319 -3.88 8.32 -7.44
CA PHE A 319 -2.44 8.08 -7.58
C PHE A 319 -2.04 6.66 -7.18
N GLY A 320 -0.80 6.28 -7.49
CA GLY A 320 -0.24 4.95 -7.20
C GLY A 320 -0.30 3.97 -8.38
N ASP A 321 0.14 2.74 -8.15
CA ASP A 321 0.24 1.67 -9.17
C ASP A 321 -0.56 0.43 -8.75
N ASP A 322 -1.52 0.00 -9.56
CA ASP A 322 -2.43 -1.11 -9.25
C ASP A 322 -1.76 -2.49 -9.17
N ARG A 323 -0.51 -2.59 -9.61
CA ARG A 323 0.27 -3.82 -9.56
C ARG A 323 0.99 -3.99 -8.22
N ARG A 324 1.15 -2.89 -7.45
CA ARG A 324 1.84 -2.90 -6.16
C ARG A 324 0.96 -3.46 -5.05
N ALA A 325 1.54 -4.28 -4.18
CA ALA A 325 0.87 -4.83 -3.00
C ALA A 325 0.11 -3.74 -2.22
N MET A 326 -1.12 -4.02 -1.77
CA MET A 326 -1.97 -3.01 -1.12
C MET A 326 -1.39 -2.35 0.13
N ASN A 327 -0.49 -3.03 0.84
CA ASN A 327 0.21 -2.51 2.01
C ASN A 327 1.42 -1.64 1.65
N ASP A 328 1.72 -1.48 0.36
CA ASP A 328 2.78 -0.63 -0.15
C ASP A 328 2.35 0.85 -0.18
N PRO A 329 3.21 1.81 0.23
CA PRO A 329 2.87 3.23 0.20
C PRO A 329 2.52 3.78 -1.19
N ALA A 330 2.96 3.15 -2.28
CA ALA A 330 2.62 3.51 -3.65
C ALA A 330 1.49 2.66 -4.24
N ALA A 331 0.78 1.88 -3.43
CA ALA A 331 -0.46 1.23 -3.84
C ALA A 331 -1.54 2.26 -4.23
N PRO A 332 -2.55 1.87 -5.03
CA PRO A 332 -3.59 2.79 -5.47
C PRO A 332 -4.28 3.47 -4.30
N SER A 333 -4.38 4.79 -4.39
CA SER A 333 -4.91 5.66 -3.35
C SER A 333 -5.62 6.85 -3.99
N LEU A 334 -6.52 7.47 -3.23
CA LEU A 334 -7.21 8.71 -3.62
C LEU A 334 -6.93 9.78 -2.57
N LEU A 335 -6.37 10.92 -2.96
CA LEU A 335 -6.27 12.09 -2.08
C LEU A 335 -7.49 12.97 -2.26
N LEU A 336 -8.13 13.35 -1.17
CA LEU A 336 -9.11 14.43 -1.13
C LEU A 336 -8.43 15.66 -0.54
N ILE A 337 -8.17 16.65 -1.39
CA ILE A 337 -7.43 17.85 -1.03
C ILE A 337 -8.42 19.03 -1.07
N PRO A 338 -8.79 19.63 0.07
CA PRO A 338 -9.70 20.77 0.08
C PRO A 338 -9.07 21.99 -0.61
N GLY A 339 -9.86 22.68 -1.42
CA GLY A 339 -9.45 23.94 -2.06
C GLY A 339 -9.32 25.07 -1.02
N GLY A 340 -8.23 25.83 -1.08
CA GLY A 340 -7.99 27.02 -0.26
C GLY A 340 -7.84 26.74 1.24
N LYS A 341 -7.61 25.47 1.62
CA LYS A 341 -7.40 25.03 3.00
C LYS A 341 -6.27 24.02 3.07
N ASP A 342 -5.57 24.01 4.21
CA ASP A 342 -4.53 23.05 4.52
C ASP A 342 -5.07 21.64 4.76
N GLY A 343 -4.15 20.68 4.73
CA GLY A 343 -4.41 19.26 4.93
C GLY A 343 -4.98 18.54 3.72
N ALA A 344 -5.11 17.22 3.86
CA ALA A 344 -5.73 16.33 2.90
C ALA A 344 -6.17 15.03 3.60
N VAL A 345 -7.11 14.33 3.00
CA VAL A 345 -7.49 12.97 3.42
C VAL A 345 -6.97 11.99 2.37
N ARG A 346 -6.06 11.10 2.77
CA ARG A 346 -5.68 9.96 1.94
C ARG A 346 -6.63 8.80 2.18
N LEU A 347 -7.32 8.39 1.13
CA LEU A 347 -8.13 7.19 1.11
C LEU A 347 -7.30 6.05 0.52
N LYS A 348 -7.08 5.02 1.33
CA LYS A 348 -6.55 3.73 0.85
C LYS A 348 -7.67 3.00 0.13
N ARG A 349 -7.33 2.22 -0.90
CA ARG A 349 -8.30 1.38 -1.59
C ARG A 349 -8.98 0.43 -0.60
N ASP A 350 -10.26 0.17 -0.80
CA ASP A 350 -11.02 -0.84 -0.10
C ASP A 350 -10.32 -2.21 -0.07
N PRO A 351 -10.59 -3.03 0.96
CA PRO A 351 -9.95 -4.32 1.15
C PRO A 351 -10.16 -5.25 -0.04
N LEU A 352 -9.11 -5.98 -0.38
CA LEU A 352 -9.14 -7.02 -1.41
C LEU A 352 -9.25 -8.40 -0.77
N LEU A 353 -10.30 -9.15 -1.11
CA LEU A 353 -10.50 -10.51 -0.65
C LEU A 353 -10.13 -11.48 -1.77
N TYR A 354 -9.33 -12.49 -1.45
CA TYR A 354 -8.93 -13.55 -2.36
C TYR A 354 -9.62 -14.84 -1.92
N PHE A 355 -10.63 -15.26 -2.68
CA PHE A 355 -11.45 -16.42 -2.39
C PHE A 355 -10.78 -17.69 -2.92
N PHE A 356 -10.45 -18.60 -2.00
CA PHE A 356 -9.78 -19.85 -2.27
C PHE A 356 -10.66 -21.05 -1.89
N HIS A 357 -10.81 -21.99 -2.83
CA HIS A 357 -11.60 -23.19 -2.65
C HIS A 357 -10.70 -24.37 -2.22
N ALA A 358 -10.82 -24.76 -0.95
CA ALA A 358 -10.18 -25.94 -0.36
C ALA A 358 -11.20 -27.02 0.07
N LEU A 359 -12.51 -26.77 -0.09
CA LEU A 359 -13.59 -27.69 0.23
C LEU A 359 -13.55 -28.96 -0.65
N ASP A 360 -13.66 -30.14 -0.04
CA ASP A 360 -13.77 -31.43 -0.73
C ASP A 360 -15.18 -31.57 -1.35
N SER A 361 -15.44 -30.84 -2.45
CA SER A 361 -16.72 -30.83 -3.18
C SER A 361 -16.58 -30.87 -4.70
N GLY A 362 -15.39 -30.62 -5.25
CA GLY A 362 -15.05 -30.67 -6.68
C GLY A 362 -15.76 -29.65 -7.59
N ALA A 363 -16.97 -29.20 -7.25
CA ALA A 363 -17.74 -28.22 -8.00
C ALA A 363 -17.28 -26.79 -7.69
N PRO A 364 -17.13 -25.91 -8.71
CA PRO A 364 -16.76 -24.51 -8.49
C PRO A 364 -17.76 -23.78 -7.59
N LEU A 365 -17.25 -22.81 -6.83
CA LEU A 365 -18.04 -22.04 -5.87
C LEU A 365 -18.24 -20.59 -6.32
N LYS A 366 -19.28 -19.99 -5.75
CA LYS A 366 -19.60 -18.57 -5.82
C LYS A 366 -19.78 -18.02 -4.42
N ALA A 367 -19.22 -16.85 -4.14
CA ALA A 367 -19.37 -16.15 -2.88
C ALA A 367 -20.36 -14.99 -3.07
N LEU A 368 -21.27 -14.82 -2.11
CA LEU A 368 -22.20 -13.70 -2.07
C LEU A 368 -22.10 -12.96 -0.75
N SER A 369 -22.21 -11.64 -0.81
CA SER A 369 -22.47 -10.79 0.36
C SER A 369 -23.85 -10.20 0.22
N GLN A 370 -24.71 -10.43 1.22
CA GLN A 370 -26.11 -9.98 1.22
C GLN A 370 -26.87 -10.36 -0.08
N GLY A 371 -26.60 -11.56 -0.61
CA GLY A 371 -27.20 -12.06 -1.85
C GLY A 371 -26.60 -11.51 -3.15
N VAL A 372 -25.66 -10.56 -3.07
CA VAL A 372 -24.95 -10.00 -4.24
C VAL A 372 -23.65 -10.78 -4.46
N PRO A 373 -23.36 -11.25 -5.68
CA PRO A 373 -22.09 -11.93 -5.99
C PRO A 373 -20.88 -11.02 -5.71
N VAL A 374 -19.91 -11.53 -4.96
CA VAL A 374 -18.64 -10.84 -4.65
C VAL A 374 -17.40 -11.59 -5.13
N ALA A 375 -17.55 -12.87 -5.51
CA ALA A 375 -16.58 -13.68 -6.24
C ALA A 375 -17.31 -14.82 -6.92
N ALA A 376 -16.85 -15.26 -8.09
CA ALA A 376 -17.47 -16.35 -8.84
C ALA A 376 -16.41 -17.24 -9.48
N ASP A 377 -16.80 -18.49 -9.76
CA ASP A 377 -15.97 -19.47 -10.47
C ASP A 377 -14.57 -19.69 -9.86
N PHE A 378 -14.49 -19.74 -8.52
CA PHE A 378 -13.25 -20.17 -7.87
C PHE A 378 -13.27 -21.70 -7.70
N GLN A 379 -12.30 -22.34 -8.36
CA GLN A 379 -12.20 -23.80 -8.50
C GLN A 379 -11.32 -24.39 -7.40
N PHE A 380 -11.57 -25.65 -7.05
CA PHE A 380 -10.82 -26.37 -6.03
C PHE A 380 -9.31 -26.34 -6.31
N GLY A 381 -8.53 -25.82 -5.37
CA GLY A 381 -7.07 -25.78 -5.46
C GLY A 381 -6.50 -24.90 -6.58
N ALA A 382 -7.30 -24.08 -7.25
CA ALA A 382 -6.86 -23.15 -8.28
C ALA A 382 -6.41 -21.80 -7.68
N ASP A 383 -5.92 -20.88 -8.53
CA ASP A 383 -5.61 -19.51 -8.11
C ASP A 383 -6.85 -18.84 -7.48
N PRO A 384 -6.68 -18.11 -6.37
CA PRO A 384 -7.79 -17.53 -5.66
C PRO A 384 -8.40 -16.39 -6.50
N LYS A 385 -9.73 -16.27 -6.46
CA LYS A 385 -10.44 -15.22 -7.20
C LYS A 385 -10.53 -13.96 -6.36
N PRO A 386 -10.18 -12.78 -6.90
CA PRO A 386 -10.37 -11.53 -6.20
C PRO A 386 -11.87 -11.22 -6.06
N GLY A 387 -12.22 -10.55 -4.97
CA GLY A 387 -13.54 -9.98 -4.72
C GLY A 387 -13.41 -8.67 -3.97
N ASP A 388 -14.34 -7.76 -4.26
CA ASP A 388 -14.34 -6.39 -3.74
C ASP A 388 -15.45 -6.24 -2.69
N LEU A 389 -15.07 -5.82 -1.48
CA LEU A 389 -16.00 -5.45 -0.40
C LEU A 389 -15.53 -4.13 0.22
N PRO A 390 -16.44 -3.29 0.73
CA PRO A 390 -16.05 -2.05 1.40
C PRO A 390 -15.36 -2.35 2.74
N ALA A 391 -14.50 -1.42 3.16
CA ALA A 391 -13.95 -1.44 4.51
C ALA A 391 -15.08 -1.41 5.54
N SER A 392 -14.97 -2.19 6.60
CA SER A 392 -16.01 -2.34 7.62
C SER A 392 -15.40 -2.77 8.94
N ALA A 393 -15.69 -2.02 10.02
CA ALA A 393 -15.27 -2.40 11.36
C ALA A 393 -15.99 -3.68 11.86
N ALA A 394 -17.20 -3.94 11.38
CA ALA A 394 -17.97 -5.13 11.75
C ALA A 394 -17.72 -6.32 10.82
N GLY A 395 -17.24 -6.06 9.60
CA GLY A 395 -17.17 -7.05 8.53
C GLY A 395 -18.47 -7.16 7.73
N HIS A 396 -18.55 -8.25 6.96
CA HIS A 396 -19.67 -8.58 6.08
C HIS A 396 -20.09 -10.04 6.25
N PRO A 397 -21.40 -10.33 6.17
CA PRO A 397 -21.88 -11.70 6.06
C PRO A 397 -21.61 -12.24 4.65
N LEU A 398 -21.04 -13.43 4.58
CA LEU A 398 -20.79 -14.19 3.37
C LEU A 398 -21.64 -15.45 3.35
N SER A 399 -22.08 -15.79 2.14
CA SER A 399 -22.66 -17.08 1.79
C SER A 399 -21.92 -17.66 0.60
N PHE A 400 -21.85 -18.98 0.55
CA PHE A 400 -21.17 -19.73 -0.49
C PHE A 400 -22.15 -20.72 -1.08
N VAL A 401 -22.27 -20.68 -2.40
CA VAL A 401 -23.19 -21.54 -3.18
C VAL A 401 -22.42 -22.24 -4.30
N LEU A 402 -23.00 -23.30 -4.84
CA LEU A 402 -22.48 -23.93 -6.06
C LEU A 402 -22.60 -22.96 -7.24
N GLN A 403 -21.55 -22.86 -8.05
CA GLN A 403 -21.53 -22.01 -9.24
C GLN A 403 -22.52 -22.47 -10.31
N SER A 404 -22.81 -23.79 -10.38
CA SER A 404 -23.64 -24.39 -11.43
C SER A 404 -25.09 -23.93 -11.43
N ASP A 405 -25.65 -23.69 -10.25
CA ASP A 405 -27.04 -23.25 -10.08
C ASP A 405 -27.15 -21.89 -9.38
N GLY A 406 -26.10 -21.45 -8.66
CA GLY A 406 -26.10 -20.21 -7.91
C GLY A 406 -27.08 -20.17 -6.73
N VAL A 407 -27.66 -21.31 -6.35
CA VAL A 407 -28.75 -21.42 -5.35
C VAL A 407 -28.45 -22.48 -4.30
N THR A 408 -27.78 -23.58 -4.67
CA THR A 408 -27.46 -24.65 -3.72
C THR A 408 -26.43 -24.16 -2.71
N SER A 409 -26.90 -23.96 -1.49
CA SER A 409 -26.10 -23.46 -0.38
C SER A 409 -25.08 -24.49 0.09
N VAL A 410 -23.84 -24.04 0.24
CA VAL A 410 -22.71 -24.82 0.76
C VAL A 410 -22.35 -24.36 2.18
N LEU A 411 -22.36 -23.05 2.40
CA LEU A 411 -22.11 -22.43 3.70
C LEU A 411 -22.82 -21.08 3.78
N GLU A 412 -23.55 -20.85 4.86
CA GLU A 412 -24.25 -19.59 5.11
C GLU A 412 -23.72 -18.88 6.35
N GLY A 413 -23.85 -17.56 6.36
CA GLY A 413 -23.62 -16.73 7.55
C GLY A 413 -22.15 -16.62 7.99
N ALA A 414 -21.20 -17.04 7.16
CA ALA A 414 -19.78 -16.84 7.44
C ALA A 414 -19.48 -15.35 7.59
N GLN A 415 -18.73 -14.95 8.61
CA GLN A 415 -18.39 -13.54 8.81
C GLN A 415 -16.97 -13.28 8.34
N THR A 416 -16.76 -12.16 7.66
CA THR A 416 -15.39 -11.74 7.32
C THR A 416 -14.59 -11.28 8.53
N GLY A 417 -15.28 -10.82 9.58
CA GLY A 417 -14.68 -9.97 10.61
C GLY A 417 -14.27 -8.60 10.04
N PRO A 418 -13.60 -7.76 10.84
CA PRO A 418 -13.20 -6.42 10.43
C PRO A 418 -12.36 -6.43 9.16
N LEU A 419 -12.71 -5.58 8.20
CA LEU A 419 -11.97 -5.37 6.96
C LEU A 419 -11.44 -3.95 6.89
N GLU A 420 -10.13 -3.81 6.73
CA GLU A 420 -9.42 -2.54 6.71
C GLU A 420 -9.08 -2.13 5.27
N ALA A 421 -9.26 -0.83 4.95
CA ALA A 421 -8.77 -0.26 3.70
C ALA A 421 -7.23 -0.39 3.62
N GLY A 422 -6.72 -0.68 2.43
CA GLY A 422 -5.30 -0.92 2.17
C GLY A 422 -4.82 -2.32 2.55
N ARG A 423 -5.71 -3.23 2.96
CA ARG A 423 -5.35 -4.59 3.35
C ARG A 423 -5.89 -5.65 2.39
N ARG A 424 -5.20 -6.80 2.35
CA ARG A 424 -5.61 -7.99 1.60
C ARG A 424 -5.96 -9.11 2.57
N TYR A 425 -6.88 -9.97 2.15
CA TYR A 425 -7.36 -11.09 2.94
C TYR A 425 -7.47 -12.34 2.08
N LEU A 426 -7.01 -13.48 2.58
CA LEU A 426 -7.34 -14.79 2.02
C LEU A 426 -8.63 -15.28 2.67
N VAL A 427 -9.67 -15.53 1.88
CA VAL A 427 -10.89 -16.21 2.34
C VAL A 427 -10.81 -17.65 1.89
N VAL A 428 -10.63 -18.58 2.83
CA VAL A 428 -10.49 -20.00 2.54
C VAL A 428 -11.78 -20.71 2.89
N VAL A 429 -12.39 -21.37 1.90
CA VAL A 429 -13.55 -22.25 2.12
C VAL A 429 -13.06 -23.70 2.13
N SER A 430 -13.18 -24.39 3.26
CA SER A 430 -12.73 -25.77 3.45
C SER A 430 -13.76 -26.65 4.17
N GLY A 431 -13.47 -27.93 4.35
CA GLY A 431 -14.34 -28.98 4.88
C GLY A 431 -14.72 -30.00 3.81
N ARG A 432 -15.84 -30.68 4.00
CA ARG A 432 -16.48 -31.56 2.99
C ARG A 432 -17.91 -31.09 2.76
N ALA A 433 -18.34 -31.01 1.50
CA ALA A 433 -19.72 -30.65 1.19
C ALA A 433 -20.70 -31.66 1.83
N GLY A 434 -21.73 -31.15 2.51
CA GLY A 434 -22.68 -31.98 3.28
C GLY A 434 -22.08 -32.64 4.53
N GLY A 435 -20.81 -32.39 4.85
CA GLY A 435 -20.17 -32.89 6.07
C GLY A 435 -20.75 -32.26 7.34
N THR A 436 -20.59 -32.94 8.47
CA THR A 436 -21.03 -32.47 9.79
C THR A 436 -19.87 -32.37 10.77
N GLY A 437 -20.02 -31.59 11.85
CA GLY A 437 -19.03 -31.49 12.91
C GLY A 437 -17.69 -30.94 12.41
N ALA A 438 -16.59 -31.68 12.64
CA ALA A 438 -15.25 -31.27 12.20
C ALA A 438 -15.11 -31.18 10.67
N LEU A 439 -15.86 -31.99 9.93
CA LEU A 439 -15.85 -32.03 8.46
C LEU A 439 -16.82 -31.04 7.81
N ALA A 440 -17.63 -30.32 8.61
CA ALA A 440 -18.57 -29.35 8.06
C ALA A 440 -17.85 -28.26 7.25
N PRO A 441 -18.49 -27.71 6.19
CA PRO A 441 -17.98 -26.56 5.48
C PRO A 441 -17.71 -25.39 6.43
N LYS A 442 -16.55 -24.76 6.27
CA LYS A 442 -16.13 -23.58 7.03
C LYS A 442 -15.47 -22.57 6.09
N ALA A 443 -15.67 -21.30 6.40
CA ALA A 443 -14.88 -20.23 5.83
C ALA A 443 -14.11 -19.55 6.96
N PHE A 444 -12.85 -19.25 6.71
CA PHE A 444 -12.03 -18.45 7.62
C PHE A 444 -11.25 -17.43 6.81
N VAL A 445 -11.06 -16.26 7.41
CA VAL A 445 -10.48 -15.08 6.76
C VAL A 445 -9.14 -14.79 7.40
N VAL A 446 -8.09 -14.79 6.57
CA VAL A 446 -6.71 -14.61 7.02
C VAL A 446 -6.17 -13.30 6.44
N PRO A 447 -5.87 -12.29 7.26
CA PRO A 447 -5.27 -11.06 6.79
C PRO A 447 -3.84 -11.30 6.31
N ASP A 448 -3.48 -10.64 5.22
CA ASP A 448 -2.08 -10.42 4.86
C ASP A 448 -1.48 -9.40 5.83
N SER A 449 -0.65 -9.91 6.73
CA SER A 449 0.03 -9.16 7.78
C SER A 449 1.55 -9.13 7.59
N LEU A 450 2.07 -9.69 6.49
CA LEU A 450 3.51 -9.70 6.28
C LEU A 450 4.00 -8.28 5.94
N PRO A 451 5.18 -7.86 6.42
CA PRO A 451 5.71 -6.52 6.19
C PRO A 451 5.78 -6.21 4.69
N SER A 452 5.52 -4.98 4.25
CA SER A 452 5.58 -4.63 2.82
C SER A 452 6.99 -4.67 2.24
N ASP A 453 8.01 -4.52 3.09
CA ASP A 453 9.43 -4.48 2.74
C ASP A 453 10.12 -5.85 2.76
N ALA A 454 9.61 -6.86 3.48
CA ALA A 454 10.31 -8.15 3.63
C ALA A 454 10.62 -8.83 2.28
N GLN A 455 11.90 -9.00 1.97
CA GLN A 455 12.35 -9.54 0.68
C GLN A 455 12.74 -11.02 0.74
N ASP A 456 12.74 -11.62 1.92
CA ASP A 456 13.24 -12.95 2.22
C ASP A 456 12.15 -14.02 2.25
N ALA A 457 12.57 -15.29 2.30
CA ALA A 457 11.70 -16.45 2.35
C ALA A 457 11.03 -16.56 3.72
N ARG A 458 9.75 -16.19 3.79
CA ARG A 458 8.98 -16.21 5.04
C ARG A 458 7.59 -16.76 4.83
N VAL A 459 7.04 -17.40 5.85
CA VAL A 459 5.74 -18.06 5.76
C VAL A 459 4.85 -17.75 6.94
N ARG A 460 3.55 -17.67 6.68
CA ARG A 460 2.51 -17.99 7.66
C ARG A 460 1.81 -19.26 7.21
N PHE A 461 1.39 -20.08 8.15
CA PHE A 461 0.82 -21.40 7.86
C PHE A 461 -0.68 -21.40 8.08
N ILE A 462 -1.44 -21.92 7.12
CA ILE A 462 -2.90 -22.01 7.14
C ILE A 462 -3.27 -23.48 7.02
N ASN A 463 -3.93 -24.01 8.04
CA ASN A 463 -4.39 -25.39 7.99
C ASN A 463 -5.85 -25.48 7.52
N ALA A 464 -6.03 -25.74 6.23
CA ALA A 464 -7.33 -25.99 5.61
C ALA A 464 -7.61 -27.48 5.39
N CYS A 465 -6.91 -28.40 6.06
CA CYS A 465 -7.15 -29.84 5.94
C CYS A 465 -8.11 -30.31 7.07
N PRO A 466 -9.38 -30.63 6.77
CA PRO A 466 -10.39 -30.96 7.79
C PRO A 466 -10.12 -32.29 8.50
N THR A 467 -9.32 -33.17 7.91
CA THR A 467 -8.90 -34.45 8.51
C THR A 467 -7.52 -34.37 9.16
N SER A 468 -6.98 -33.16 9.35
CA SER A 468 -5.75 -32.96 10.13
C SER A 468 -5.88 -33.53 11.55
N PRO A 469 -4.76 -33.99 12.15
CA PRO A 469 -4.74 -34.42 13.54
C PRO A 469 -5.31 -33.38 14.51
N ALA A 470 -5.95 -33.85 15.57
CA ALA A 470 -6.57 -32.99 16.57
C ALA A 470 -5.57 -32.05 17.28
N THR A 471 -4.30 -32.44 17.36
CA THR A 471 -3.20 -31.62 17.88
C THR A 471 -2.79 -30.50 16.92
N GLY A 472 -3.34 -30.47 15.70
CA GLY A 472 -2.90 -29.59 14.63
C GLY A 472 -1.78 -30.20 13.77
N ALA A 473 -1.40 -29.43 12.76
CA ALA A 473 -0.30 -29.75 11.85
C ALA A 473 0.83 -28.72 12.03
N SER A 474 2.05 -29.20 12.12
CA SER A 474 3.27 -28.39 12.10
C SER A 474 3.78 -28.29 10.66
N LEU A 475 4.09 -27.08 10.19
CA LEU A 475 4.80 -26.82 8.94
C LEU A 475 6.31 -26.81 9.20
N GLY A 476 7.08 -27.43 8.32
CA GLY A 476 8.53 -27.43 8.33
C GLY A 476 9.13 -27.87 7.01
N PHE A 477 10.36 -28.35 7.06
CA PHE A 477 11.06 -28.92 5.91
C PHE A 477 11.95 -30.09 6.35
N PHE A 478 12.33 -30.93 5.39
CA PHE A 478 13.41 -31.89 5.56
C PHE A 478 14.72 -31.35 4.99
N ASP A 479 15.84 -31.80 5.57
CA ASP A 479 17.15 -31.62 4.95
C ASP A 479 17.24 -32.29 3.58
N VAL A 480 18.27 -31.94 2.81
CA VAL A 480 18.63 -32.65 1.56
C VAL A 480 19.67 -33.70 1.90
N ALA A 481 19.53 -34.91 1.35
CA ALA A 481 20.49 -35.98 1.54
C ALA A 481 21.86 -35.62 0.93
N GLY A 482 22.91 -36.33 1.34
CA GLY A 482 24.29 -36.05 0.90
C GLY A 482 24.54 -36.22 -0.61
N ASP A 483 23.61 -36.83 -1.34
CA ASP A 483 23.60 -36.90 -2.80
C ASP A 483 23.14 -35.59 -3.47
N GLY A 484 22.71 -34.59 -2.69
CA GLY A 484 22.17 -33.32 -3.17
C GLY A 484 20.79 -33.41 -3.80
N ILE A 485 20.18 -34.61 -3.80
CA ILE A 485 18.92 -34.91 -4.48
C ILE A 485 17.90 -35.52 -3.51
N GLY A 486 18.23 -36.60 -2.81
CA GLY A 486 17.32 -37.32 -1.93
C GLY A 486 16.79 -36.48 -0.77
N ARG A 487 15.66 -36.91 -0.20
CA ARG A 487 15.15 -36.36 1.06
C ARG A 487 16.05 -36.81 2.20
N GLY A 488 16.50 -35.90 3.04
CA GLY A 488 17.18 -36.19 4.29
C GLY A 488 16.24 -36.78 5.35
N ASN A 489 16.78 -37.06 6.53
CA ASN A 489 16.03 -37.68 7.64
C ASN A 489 15.62 -36.70 8.75
N THR A 490 16.19 -35.50 8.75
CA THR A 490 15.92 -34.48 9.78
C THR A 490 14.76 -33.60 9.34
N PHE A 491 13.69 -33.58 10.13
CA PHE A 491 12.62 -32.59 9.98
C PHE A 491 12.88 -31.42 10.92
N THR A 492 12.85 -30.22 10.36
CA THR A 492 12.98 -28.96 11.10
C THR A 492 11.62 -28.27 11.13
N PRO A 493 10.97 -28.16 12.31
CA PRO A 493 9.72 -27.42 12.43
C PRO A 493 9.96 -25.91 12.26
N VAL A 494 9.05 -25.23 11.57
CA VAL A 494 9.05 -23.77 11.40
C VAL A 494 7.85 -23.14 12.10
N ILE A 495 6.65 -23.70 11.90
CA ILE A 495 5.42 -23.26 12.56
C ILE A 495 4.73 -24.49 13.16
N PRO A 496 4.66 -24.63 14.49
CA PRO A 496 4.10 -25.81 15.13
C PRO A 496 2.56 -25.77 15.24
N ASP A 497 1.97 -26.96 15.21
CA ASP A 497 0.66 -27.31 15.80
C ASP A 497 -0.53 -26.40 15.43
N VAL A 498 -0.65 -26.05 14.16
CA VAL A 498 -1.77 -25.24 13.66
C VAL A 498 -3.00 -26.11 13.47
N ALA A 499 -4.03 -25.83 14.29
CA ALA A 499 -5.32 -26.50 14.21
C ALA A 499 -6.06 -26.25 12.88
N TYR A 500 -6.92 -27.18 12.47
CA TYR A 500 -7.79 -26.99 11.31
C TYR A 500 -8.64 -25.72 11.44
N GLY A 501 -8.69 -24.91 10.38
CA GLY A 501 -9.43 -23.66 10.32
C GLY A 501 -8.69 -22.47 10.95
N ALA A 502 -7.41 -22.63 11.28
CA ALA A 502 -6.58 -21.57 11.85
C ALA A 502 -5.40 -21.21 10.95
N SER A 503 -4.86 -20.01 11.18
CA SER A 503 -3.54 -19.60 10.70
C SER A 503 -2.57 -19.51 11.87
N GLY A 504 -1.34 -19.99 11.70
CA GLY A 504 -0.27 -19.91 12.70
C GLY A 504 0.99 -19.25 12.18
N GLY A 505 1.97 -19.11 13.10
CA GLY A 505 3.20 -18.35 12.90
C GLY A 505 3.04 -16.88 13.30
N PRO A 506 4.15 -16.15 13.44
CA PRO A 506 4.13 -14.74 13.80
C PRO A 506 3.47 -13.90 12.70
N ALA A 507 2.89 -12.76 13.06
CA ALA A 507 2.18 -11.89 12.12
C ALA A 507 3.11 -11.40 10.99
N GLU A 508 4.36 -11.12 11.34
CA GLU A 508 5.38 -10.74 10.39
C GLU A 508 5.78 -11.88 9.45
N GLY A 509 5.59 -13.15 9.85
CA GLY A 509 6.00 -14.36 9.12
C GLY A 509 7.24 -15.04 9.70
N ALA A 510 7.23 -16.37 9.78
CA ALA A 510 8.39 -17.14 10.21
C ALA A 510 9.38 -17.27 9.04
N VAL A 511 10.67 -17.08 9.28
CA VAL A 511 11.72 -17.33 8.29
C VAL A 511 11.69 -18.82 7.90
N PHE A 512 11.83 -19.11 6.60
CA PHE A 512 11.77 -20.46 6.05
C PHE A 512 13.11 -20.83 5.38
N PRO A 513 14.15 -21.15 6.17
CA PRO A 513 15.52 -21.35 5.68
C PRO A 513 15.74 -22.78 5.14
N ALA A 514 14.81 -23.27 4.33
CA ALA A 514 14.86 -24.66 3.91
C ALA A 514 16.03 -24.92 2.94
N PRO A 515 16.82 -25.99 3.16
CA PRO A 515 17.92 -26.32 2.27
C PRO A 515 17.39 -26.72 0.90
N THR A 516 18.14 -26.32 -0.13
CA THR A 516 17.76 -26.51 -1.53
C THR A 516 18.54 -27.68 -2.14
N GLY A 517 17.82 -28.64 -2.70
CA GLY A 517 18.38 -29.68 -3.56
C GLY A 517 18.32 -29.25 -5.03
N THR A 518 19.08 -29.91 -5.90
CA THR A 518 19.07 -29.63 -7.34
C THR A 518 19.01 -30.93 -8.12
N ASP A 519 18.05 -31.04 -9.05
CA ASP A 519 17.96 -32.14 -9.99
C ASP A 519 17.95 -31.61 -11.44
N VAL A 520 17.75 -32.50 -12.42
CA VAL A 520 17.74 -32.17 -13.85
C VAL A 520 16.65 -31.16 -14.24
N THR A 521 15.64 -30.97 -13.40
CA THR A 521 14.55 -30.01 -13.62
C THR A 521 14.78 -28.69 -12.89
N GLY A 522 15.80 -28.58 -12.03
CA GLY A 522 16.18 -27.36 -11.30
C GLY A 522 16.11 -27.49 -9.78
N SER A 523 16.27 -26.37 -9.08
CA SER A 523 16.28 -26.29 -7.61
C SER A 523 14.92 -26.58 -6.95
N TYR A 524 14.93 -27.21 -5.79
CA TYR A 524 13.73 -27.55 -5.00
C TYR A 524 14.00 -27.67 -3.50
N VAL A 525 12.92 -27.70 -2.74
CA VAL A 525 12.88 -27.90 -1.28
C VAL A 525 11.96 -29.09 -0.97
N TYR A 526 12.28 -29.83 0.09
CA TYR A 526 11.37 -30.81 0.69
C TYR A 526 10.50 -30.14 1.75
N TYR A 527 9.35 -29.62 1.33
CA TYR A 527 8.32 -29.14 2.26
C TYR A 527 7.81 -30.31 3.07
N ALA A 528 7.53 -30.06 4.35
CA ALA A 528 7.10 -31.10 5.25
C ALA A 528 6.00 -30.62 6.19
N VAL A 529 5.11 -31.55 6.51
CA VAL A 529 4.14 -31.39 7.59
C VAL A 529 4.27 -32.53 8.57
N ARG A 530 4.03 -32.24 9.85
CA ARG A 530 4.03 -33.22 10.93
C ARG A 530 2.78 -33.05 11.76
N GLY A 531 2.14 -34.14 12.13
CA GLY A 531 1.09 -34.15 13.15
C GLY A 531 1.10 -35.46 13.93
N THR A 532 0.29 -35.56 14.98
CA THR A 532 0.27 -36.74 15.86
C THR A 532 -0.97 -37.58 15.58
N VAL A 533 -0.80 -38.76 14.99
CA VAL A 533 -1.90 -39.71 14.74
C VAL A 533 -1.80 -40.83 15.78
N GLY A 534 -2.79 -40.90 16.68
CA GLY A 534 -2.70 -41.76 17.86
C GLY A 534 -1.58 -41.29 18.81
N ALA A 535 -0.57 -42.13 19.02
CA ALA A 535 0.59 -41.83 19.87
C ALA A 535 1.88 -41.59 19.07
N SER A 536 1.83 -41.57 17.73
CA SER A 536 3.01 -41.51 16.89
C SER A 536 3.01 -40.27 15.98
N PRO A 537 4.17 -39.61 15.81
CA PRO A 537 4.29 -38.53 14.84
C PRO A 537 4.20 -39.11 13.42
N ALA A 538 3.29 -38.56 12.62
CA ALA A 538 3.16 -38.80 11.19
C ALA A 538 3.81 -37.64 10.45
N ASN A 539 4.97 -37.89 9.83
CA ASN A 539 5.60 -36.93 8.93
C ASN A 539 5.10 -37.18 7.52
N ARG A 540 4.92 -36.12 6.75
CA ARG A 540 4.73 -36.21 5.31
C ARG A 540 5.54 -35.12 4.63
N SER A 541 6.01 -35.37 3.42
CA SER A 541 6.84 -34.43 2.66
C SER A 541 6.50 -34.42 1.18
N VAL A 542 6.77 -33.30 0.53
CA VAL A 542 6.63 -33.15 -0.92
C VAL A 542 7.73 -32.24 -1.45
N LYS A 543 8.14 -32.46 -2.71
CA LYS A 543 9.04 -31.54 -3.40
C LYS A 543 8.27 -30.31 -3.86
N GLY A 544 8.88 -29.14 -3.77
CA GLY A 544 8.36 -27.91 -4.37
C GLY A 544 9.48 -26.93 -4.69
N LEU A 545 9.16 -25.88 -5.44
CA LEU A 545 10.13 -24.82 -5.75
C LEU A 545 10.53 -24.08 -4.46
N PRO A 546 11.77 -23.62 -4.31
CA PRO A 546 12.19 -22.85 -3.14
C PRO A 546 11.40 -21.54 -3.00
N LEU A 547 11.02 -21.17 -1.78
CA LEU A 547 10.47 -19.84 -1.53
C LEU A 547 11.62 -18.83 -1.56
N ALA A 548 11.48 -17.78 -2.36
CA ALA A 548 12.39 -16.64 -2.35
C ALA A 548 11.79 -15.41 -1.68
N ARG A 549 10.49 -15.46 -1.32
CA ARG A 549 9.68 -14.32 -0.92
C ARG A 549 8.69 -14.71 0.19
N PRO A 550 7.99 -13.73 0.78
CA PRO A 550 6.92 -13.99 1.74
C PRO A 550 5.69 -14.67 1.12
N HIS A 551 5.21 -15.75 1.75
CA HIS A 551 4.05 -16.52 1.30
C HIS A 551 3.05 -16.81 2.43
N LEU A 552 1.77 -16.88 2.08
CA LEU A 552 0.80 -17.67 2.86
C LEU A 552 0.89 -19.12 2.39
N PHE A 553 1.25 -20.05 3.28
CA PHE A 553 1.32 -21.48 2.99
C PHE A 553 0.04 -22.17 3.48
N LEU A 554 -0.74 -22.73 2.57
CA LEU A 554 -2.03 -23.34 2.85
C LEU A 554 -1.97 -24.85 2.63
N LEU A 555 -2.27 -25.62 3.67
CA LEU A 555 -2.45 -27.06 3.64
C LEU A 555 -3.89 -27.43 3.32
N MET A 556 -4.14 -28.34 2.39
CA MET A 556 -5.48 -28.77 1.99
C MET A 556 -5.51 -30.24 1.56
N GLY A 557 -6.70 -30.76 1.30
CA GLY A 557 -6.93 -32.16 0.93
C GLY A 557 -7.21 -33.01 2.17
N ASP A 558 -6.92 -34.30 2.06
CA ASP A 558 -7.16 -35.27 3.12
C ASP A 558 -5.84 -35.75 3.74
N TRP A 559 -5.77 -35.78 5.06
CA TRP A 559 -4.54 -36.16 5.77
C TRP A 559 -4.03 -37.55 5.38
N GLU A 560 -4.91 -38.52 5.14
CA GLU A 560 -4.53 -39.90 4.83
C GLU A 560 -4.55 -40.18 3.32
N ALA A 561 -5.58 -39.71 2.63
CA ALA A 561 -5.85 -40.07 1.24
C ALA A 561 -5.13 -39.20 0.20
N GLY A 562 -4.67 -38.01 0.56
CA GLY A 562 -4.02 -37.10 -0.39
C GLY A 562 -3.98 -35.68 0.11
N LEU A 563 -2.87 -35.35 0.77
CA LEU A 563 -2.62 -34.02 1.32
C LEU A 563 -1.83 -33.20 0.30
N THR A 564 -2.15 -31.94 0.08
CA THR A 564 -1.39 -31.05 -0.82
C THR A 564 -1.27 -29.66 -0.22
N PHE A 565 -0.50 -28.78 -0.86
CA PHE A 565 -0.40 -27.39 -0.45
C PHE A 565 -0.57 -26.41 -1.61
N ARG A 566 -0.84 -25.17 -1.24
CA ARG A 566 -0.75 -23.98 -2.08
C ARG A 566 0.02 -22.90 -1.33
N ALA A 567 0.99 -22.27 -1.98
CA ALA A 567 1.71 -21.13 -1.40
C ALA A 567 1.45 -19.88 -2.23
N PHE A 568 0.90 -18.84 -1.61
CA PHE A 568 0.51 -17.59 -2.29
C PHE A 568 1.60 -16.54 -2.11
N ASN A 569 2.20 -16.09 -3.21
CA ASN A 569 3.20 -15.01 -3.17
C ASN A 569 2.49 -13.66 -2.91
N LEU A 570 2.83 -13.01 -1.80
CA LEU A 570 2.17 -11.78 -1.38
C LEU A 570 2.80 -10.51 -1.97
N ARG A 571 3.89 -10.61 -2.72
CA ARG A 571 4.55 -9.43 -3.30
C ARG A 571 3.88 -8.89 -4.56
N SER A 572 3.05 -9.70 -5.21
CA SER A 572 2.17 -9.24 -6.27
C SER A 572 0.75 -9.08 -5.73
N ASN A 573 -0.02 -8.16 -6.34
CA ASN A 573 -1.47 -8.17 -6.16
C ASN A 573 -2.13 -9.35 -6.87
N THR A 574 -1.55 -9.90 -7.93
CA THR A 574 -2.02 -11.18 -8.47
C THR A 574 -1.41 -12.31 -7.64
N TRP A 575 -2.16 -12.83 -6.67
CA TRP A 575 -1.74 -14.00 -5.89
C TRP A 575 -1.74 -15.23 -6.78
N SER A 576 -0.63 -15.46 -7.47
CA SER A 576 -0.35 -16.71 -8.17
C SER A 576 0.03 -17.78 -7.16
N VAL A 577 -0.35 -19.01 -7.43
CA VAL A 577 -0.12 -20.10 -6.51
C VAL A 577 1.09 -20.93 -6.90
N LEU A 578 2.01 -21.10 -5.95
CA LEU A 578 3.05 -22.12 -6.01
C LEU A 578 2.49 -23.46 -5.55
N THR A 579 2.65 -24.47 -6.39
CA THR A 579 2.19 -25.85 -6.18
C THR A 579 3.37 -26.78 -5.90
N PRO A 580 3.11 -28.01 -5.41
CA PRO A 580 4.09 -29.08 -5.44
C PRO A 580 4.72 -29.28 -6.82
N ARG A 581 5.92 -29.87 -6.82
CA ARG A 581 6.63 -30.31 -8.01
C ARG A 581 6.46 -31.82 -8.17
N GLY A 582 5.92 -32.25 -9.31
CA GLY A 582 5.80 -33.66 -9.63
C GLY A 582 4.58 -34.27 -8.96
N GLU A 583 4.78 -35.08 -7.91
CA GLU A 583 3.66 -35.63 -7.15
C GLU A 583 2.86 -34.50 -6.48
N ASP A 584 1.57 -34.40 -6.81
CA ASP A 584 0.70 -33.33 -6.32
C ASP A 584 0.37 -33.46 -4.82
N VAL A 585 0.91 -34.48 -4.12
CA VAL A 585 0.57 -34.82 -2.75
C VAL A 585 1.78 -35.10 -1.86
N PHE A 586 1.64 -34.82 -0.57
CA PHE A 586 2.61 -35.18 0.46
C PHE A 586 2.64 -36.69 0.69
N GLN A 587 3.84 -37.24 0.62
CA GLN A 587 4.13 -38.66 0.87
C GLN A 587 4.71 -38.88 2.28
N PRO A 588 4.51 -40.05 2.90
CA PRO A 588 5.11 -40.42 4.19
C PRO A 588 6.64 -40.25 4.31
#